data_AF-A0A8T3QPM9-F1
#
_entry.id   AF-A0A8T3QPM9-F1
#
_cell.length_a   1.000
_cell.length_b   1.000
_cell.length_c   1.000
_cell.angle_alpha   90.00
_cell.angle_beta   90.00
_cell.angle_gamma   90.00
#
_symmetry.space_group_name_H-M   'P 1'
#
loop_
_entity.id
_entity.type
_entity.pdbx_description
1 polymer ?
#
loop_
_entity_poly.entity_id
_entity_poly.type
_entity_poly.pdbx_seq_one_letter_code
_entity_poly.pdbx_strand_id
1 'polypeptide(L)'
;MHTPETVPSPETMSQPMDTENAELDESDGEWIESPVDDLTYDILMALASKLEAIDTYQVYAEDGKRELWRELAEDERRHAERLFNELKQRFAGS
;
A
#
# COMPACT_ATOMS: atom_id res chain seq x y z
N MET A 1 -27.72 -48.22 4.39
CA MET A 1 -26.95 -47.64 3.27
C MET A 1 -27.23 -46.15 3.25
N HIS A 2 -26.20 -45.33 3.46
CA HIS A 2 -26.25 -43.86 3.49
C HIS A 2 -26.40 -43.30 2.08
N THR A 3 -27.17 -42.20 1.92
CA THR A 3 -27.00 -41.25 0.82
C THR A 3 -26.96 -39.83 1.40
N PRO A 4 -26.00 -38.99 0.98
CA PRO A 4 -25.62 -37.78 1.70
C PRO A 4 -26.52 -36.58 1.40
N GLU A 5 -26.69 -35.70 2.39
CA GLU A 5 -27.16 -34.34 2.20
C GLU A 5 -26.24 -33.60 1.21
N THR A 6 -26.83 -33.00 0.18
CA THR A 6 -26.12 -32.06 -0.69
C THR A 6 -26.57 -30.65 -0.28
N VAL A 7 -25.68 -29.96 0.43
CA VAL A 7 -25.81 -28.53 0.73
C VAL A 7 -25.74 -27.77 -0.60
N PRO A 8 -26.66 -26.85 -0.94
CA PRO A 8 -26.51 -26.04 -2.14
C PRO A 8 -25.31 -25.11 -1.97
N SER A 9 -24.32 -25.23 -2.87
CA SER A 9 -23.29 -24.22 -3.06
C SER A 9 -23.93 -22.93 -3.56
N PRO A 10 -23.49 -21.73 -3.11
CA PRO A 10 -23.97 -20.49 -3.69
C PRO A 10 -23.56 -20.48 -5.16
N GLU A 11 -24.57 -20.40 -6.02
CA GLU A 11 -24.44 -20.28 -7.46
C GLU A 11 -23.44 -19.17 -7.76
N THR A 12 -22.34 -19.53 -8.42
CA THR A 12 -21.51 -18.56 -9.13
C THR A 12 -22.43 -17.81 -10.08
N MET A 13 -22.73 -16.56 -9.75
CA MET A 13 -23.49 -15.65 -10.60
C MET A 13 -22.89 -15.73 -12.00
N SER A 14 -23.62 -16.42 -12.88
CA SER A 14 -23.35 -16.45 -14.32
C SER A 14 -23.67 -15.07 -14.83
N GLN A 15 -22.67 -14.18 -14.86
CA GLN A 15 -22.76 -12.99 -15.68
C GLN A 15 -22.40 -13.41 -17.12
N PRO A 16 -23.22 -13.04 -18.11
CA PRO A 16 -22.89 -13.31 -19.50
C PRO A 16 -21.62 -12.53 -19.86
N MET A 17 -20.58 -13.24 -20.29
CA MET A 17 -19.43 -12.64 -20.97
C MET A 17 -19.87 -12.31 -22.41
N ASP A 18 -20.71 -11.28 -22.56
CA ASP A 18 -20.91 -10.65 -23.85
C ASP A 18 -19.62 -9.89 -24.18
N THR A 19 -18.84 -10.53 -25.03
CA THR A 19 -17.57 -10.07 -25.54
C THR A 19 -17.84 -9.11 -26.70
N GLU A 20 -18.44 -7.95 -26.42
CA GLU A 20 -18.67 -6.88 -27.39
C GLU A 20 -19.00 -5.59 -26.60
N ASN A 21 -18.15 -4.57 -26.72
CA ASN A 21 -18.17 -3.28 -26.02
C ASN A 21 -17.68 -3.28 -24.57
N ALA A 22 -16.41 -3.64 -24.36
CA ALA A 22 -15.59 -2.87 -23.42
C ALA A 22 -15.10 -1.60 -24.15
N GLU A 23 -16.04 -0.76 -24.58
CA GLU A 23 -15.76 0.68 -24.60
C GLU A 23 -15.54 0.99 -23.12
N LEU A 24 -14.26 1.01 -22.73
CA LEU A 24 -13.87 1.70 -21.51
C LEU A 24 -14.47 3.08 -21.68
N ASP A 25 -15.55 3.34 -20.94
CA ASP A 25 -16.10 4.66 -20.71
C ASP A 25 -14.88 5.53 -20.42
N GLU A 26 -14.48 6.32 -21.42
CA GLU A 26 -13.50 7.39 -21.31
C GLU A 26 -14.17 8.40 -20.39
N SER A 27 -14.30 8.06 -19.11
CA SER A 27 -14.71 9.02 -18.12
C SER A 27 -13.67 10.11 -18.25
N ASP A 28 -14.12 11.31 -18.61
CA ASP A 28 -13.42 12.58 -18.52
C ASP A 28 -13.05 12.89 -17.04
N GLY A 29 -12.53 11.90 -16.32
CA GLY A 29 -11.76 12.08 -15.12
C GLY A 29 -10.44 12.65 -15.59
N GLU A 30 -10.39 13.97 -15.69
CA GLU A 30 -9.15 14.73 -15.81
C GLU A 30 -8.20 14.18 -14.73
N TRP A 31 -7.24 13.36 -15.16
CA TRP A 31 -6.24 12.80 -14.27
C TRP A 31 -5.47 14.00 -13.70
N ILE A 32 -5.70 14.31 -12.42
CA ILE A 32 -5.00 15.41 -11.77
C ILE A 32 -3.53 15.03 -11.74
N GLU A 33 -2.71 15.76 -12.49
CA GLU A 33 -1.27 15.57 -12.50
C GLU A 33 -0.68 15.80 -11.10
N SER A 34 0.19 14.89 -10.67
CA SER A 34 0.95 15.07 -9.44
C SER A 34 1.84 16.31 -9.56
N PRO A 35 1.92 17.17 -8.53
CA PRO A 35 2.81 18.33 -8.55
C PRO A 35 4.30 17.95 -8.48
N VAL A 36 4.62 16.66 -8.36
CA VAL A 36 5.98 16.12 -8.31
C VAL A 36 6.13 14.97 -9.30
N ASP A 37 7.35 14.78 -9.82
CA ASP A 37 7.67 13.65 -10.70
C ASP A 37 7.51 12.29 -10.00
N ASP A 38 7.38 11.23 -10.80
CA ASP A 38 7.14 9.85 -10.32
C ASP A 38 8.17 9.42 -9.27
N LEU A 39 9.46 9.66 -9.52
CA LEU A 39 10.50 9.29 -8.57
C LEU A 39 10.37 10.06 -7.25
N THR A 40 9.93 11.32 -7.30
CA THR A 40 9.76 12.15 -6.09
C THR A 40 8.57 11.65 -5.29
N TYR A 41 7.50 11.33 -6.00
CA TYR A 41 6.33 10.69 -5.42
C TYR A 41 6.69 9.36 -4.74
N ASP A 42 7.44 8.49 -5.42
CA ASP A 42 7.86 7.19 -4.89
C ASP A 42 8.67 7.33 -3.59
N ILE A 43 9.62 8.27 -3.55
CA ILE A 43 10.45 8.50 -2.36
C ILE A 43 9.61 9.10 -1.23
N LEU A 44 8.69 10.03 -1.52
CA LEU A 44 7.77 10.59 -0.53
C LEU A 44 6.87 9.51 0.07
N MET A 45 6.29 8.66 -0.77
CA MET A 45 5.43 7.57 -0.33
C MET A 45 6.18 6.51 0.47
N ALA A 46 7.39 6.16 0.04
CA ALA A 46 8.26 5.27 0.81
C ALA A 46 8.59 5.89 2.18
N LEU A 47 8.92 7.18 2.24
CA LEU A 47 9.22 7.85 3.50
C LEU A 47 7.99 7.85 4.44
N ALA A 48 6.81 8.20 3.92
CA ALA A 48 5.57 8.19 4.69
C ALA A 48 5.28 6.80 5.29
N SER A 49 5.42 5.74 4.49
CA SER A 49 5.26 4.35 4.95
C SER A 49 6.24 3.98 6.07
N LYS A 50 7.49 4.45 6.01
CA LYS A 50 8.49 4.19 7.06
C LYS A 50 8.16 4.89 8.36
N LEU A 51 7.66 6.12 8.29
CA LEU A 51 7.23 6.86 9.47
C LEU A 51 6.02 6.20 10.14
N GLU A 52 5.04 5.75 9.34
CA GLU A 52 3.88 5.01 9.84
C GLU A 52 4.27 3.69 10.52
N ALA A 53 5.24 2.97 9.96
CA ALA A 53 5.77 1.74 10.56
C ALA A 53 6.42 2.01 11.93
N ILE A 54 7.19 3.10 12.08
CA ILE A 54 7.79 3.48 13.36
C ILE A 54 6.71 3.71 14.41
N ASP A 55 5.69 4.51 14.09
CA ASP A 55 4.59 4.80 15.01
C ASP A 55 3.85 3.52 15.41
N THR A 56 3.59 2.64 14.44
CA THR A 56 2.94 1.34 14.66
C THR A 56 3.76 0.45 15.59
N TYR A 57 5.08 0.34 15.37
CA TYR A 57 5.95 -0.50 16.19
C TYR A 57 6.12 0.06 17.61
N GLN A 58 6.06 1.38 17.80
CA GLN A 58 6.03 1.97 19.13
C GLN A 58 4.80 1.52 19.91
N VAL A 59 3.62 1.52 19.29
CA VAL A 59 2.38 1.02 19.89
C VAL A 59 2.51 -0.47 20.22
N TYR A 60 2.98 -1.29 19.27
CA TYR A 60 3.12 -2.74 19.51
C TYR A 60 4.14 -3.09 20.60
N ALA A 61 5.15 -2.25 20.82
CA ALA A 61 6.12 -2.41 21.91
C ALA A 61 5.50 -2.22 23.30
N GLU A 62 4.35 -1.56 23.41
CA GLU A 62 3.57 -1.44 24.64
C GLU A 62 2.84 -2.75 24.97
N ASP A 63 2.38 -3.48 23.94
CA ASP A 63 1.60 -4.73 24.07
C ASP A 63 2.46 -5.99 24.28
N GLY A 64 3.76 -5.95 23.95
CA GLY A 64 4.70 -7.05 24.22
C GLY A 64 5.86 -7.14 23.22
N LYS A 65 6.80 -8.08 23.44
CA LYS A 65 8.00 -8.26 22.58
C LYS A 65 8.76 -6.95 22.31
N ARG A 66 8.92 -6.14 23.35
CA ARG A 66 9.43 -4.76 23.28
C ARG A 66 10.76 -4.66 22.54
N GLU A 67 11.68 -5.57 22.77
CA GLU A 67 13.01 -5.57 22.14
C GLU A 67 12.91 -5.73 20.63
N LEU A 68 12.08 -6.67 20.15
CA LEU A 68 11.85 -6.89 18.73
C LEU A 68 11.27 -5.65 18.04
N TRP A 69 10.19 -5.09 18.61
CA TRP A 69 9.55 -3.92 17.98
C TRP A 69 10.43 -2.68 18.02
N ARG A 70 11.25 -2.51 19.07
CA ARG A 70 12.25 -1.43 19.11
C ARG A 70 13.34 -1.61 18.07
N GLU A 71 13.82 -2.82 17.86
CA GLU A 71 14.79 -3.12 16.79
C GLU A 71 14.20 -2.78 15.42
N LEU A 72 12.98 -3.24 15.13
CA LEU A 72 12.30 -2.92 13.88
C LEU A 72 12.06 -1.41 13.70
N ALA A 73 11.64 -0.69 14.74
CA ALA A 73 11.45 0.76 14.67
C ALA A 73 12.77 1.50 14.40
N GLU A 74 13.86 1.04 14.99
CA GLU A 74 15.19 1.62 14.77
C GLU A 74 15.69 1.35 13.34
N ASP A 75 15.37 0.19 12.76
CA ASP A 75 15.65 -0.12 11.36
C ASP A 75 14.88 0.80 10.41
N GLU A 76 13.58 0.98 10.65
CA GLU A 76 12.76 1.88 9.84
C GLU A 76 13.19 3.35 9.98
N ARG A 77 13.66 3.77 11.15
CA ARG A 77 14.28 5.09 11.34
C ARG A 77 15.48 5.28 10.42
N ARG A 78 16.40 4.30 10.35
CA ARG A 78 17.57 4.37 9.45
C ARG A 78 17.15 4.42 7.97
N HIS A 79 16.09 3.72 7.58
CA HIS A 79 15.54 3.79 6.23
C HIS A 79 14.92 5.17 5.94
N ALA A 80 14.12 5.70 6.86
CA ALA A 80 13.49 7.01 6.74
C ALA A 80 14.53 8.13 6.61
N GLU A 81 15.63 8.09 7.37
CA GLU A 81 16.73 9.06 7.26
C GLU A 81 17.38 9.05 5.88
N ARG A 82 17.57 7.85 5.30
CA ARG A 82 18.14 7.73 3.94
C ARG A 82 17.20 8.32 2.89
N LEU A 83 15.91 8.01 2.96
CA LEU A 83 14.89 8.56 2.05
C LEU A 83 14.76 10.07 2.18
N PHE A 84 14.78 10.59 3.42
CA PHE A 84 14.73 12.03 3.67
C PHE A 84 15.96 12.77 3.11
N ASN A 85 17.15 12.19 3.26
CA ASN A 85 18.36 12.77 2.67
C ASN A 85 18.32 12.75 1.14
N GLU A 86 17.71 11.74 0.52
CA GLU A 86 17.50 11.71 -0.93
C GLU A 86 16.56 12.85 -1.37
N LEU A 87 15.41 13.01 -0.69
CA LEU A 87 14.48 14.11 -0.98
C LEU A 87 15.15 15.48 -0.85
N LYS A 88 15.94 15.70 0.22
CA LYS A 88 16.69 16.94 0.41
C LYS A 88 17.64 17.24 -0.73
N GLN A 89 18.35 16.22 -1.24
CA GLN A 89 19.25 16.40 -2.38
C GLN A 89 18.49 16.79 -3.64
N ARG A 90 17.33 16.17 -3.89
CA ARG A 90 16.50 16.49 -5.05
C ARG A 90 15.93 17.90 -5.00
N PHE A 91 15.51 18.38 -3.83
CA PHE A 91 15.03 19.75 -3.65
C PHE A 91 16.15 20.80 -3.63
N ALA A 92 17.36 20.45 -3.20
CA ALA A 92 18.51 21.37 -3.25
C ALA A 92 19.10 21.53 -4.65
N GLY A 93 18.88 20.55 -5.53
CA GLY A 93 19.28 20.57 -6.94
C GLY A 93 18.19 21.07 -7.90
N SER A 94 17.02 21.44 -7.40
CA SER A 94 15.88 22.00 -8.17
C SER A 94 15.85 23.51 -8.15
#